data_AF-H0G8S8-F1
#
_entry.id   AF-H0G8S8-F1
#
_cell.length_a   1.000
_cell.length_b   1.000
_cell.length_c   1.000
_cell.angle_alpha   90.00
_cell.angle_beta   90.00
_cell.angle_gamma   90.00
#
_symmetry.space_group_name_H-M   'P 1'
#
loop_
_entity.id
_entity.type
_entity.pdbx_description
1 polymer ?
#
loop_
_entity_poly.entity_id
_entity_poly.type
_entity_poly.pdbx_seq_one_letter_code
_entity_poly.pdbx_strand_id
1 'polypeptide(L)'
;MNEFNGSSSHPDEDDMLREQMNSGIPLIRAGRARLRLALPRHRDIIPRTRTPAFQSLCRTYEVTALMVDKLRKEVPCREELLAEYEQICRGIEDDANAMLDGEKSDRWC
;
A
#
# COMPACT_ATOMS: atom_id res chain seq x y z
N MET A 1 46.91 -11.28 -30.52
CA MET A 1 46.56 -10.95 -29.13
C MET A 1 46.32 -9.44 -29.05
N ASN A 2 45.07 -9.04 -28.82
CA ASN A 2 44.75 -8.15 -27.71
C ASN A 2 43.23 -8.15 -27.54
N GLU A 3 42.80 -8.73 -26.43
CA GLU A 3 41.43 -8.68 -25.93
C GLU A 3 41.12 -7.24 -25.52
N PHE A 4 39.97 -6.72 -25.91
CA PHE A 4 39.35 -5.59 -25.23
C PHE A 4 38.06 -6.04 -24.59
N ASN A 5 38.12 -5.98 -23.28
CA ASN A 5 37.17 -6.43 -22.29
C ASN A 5 36.10 -5.36 -22.07
N GLY A 6 34.92 -5.77 -21.58
CA GLY A 6 33.94 -4.88 -20.96
C GLY A 6 32.72 -4.53 -21.80
N SER A 7 31.90 -5.54 -22.15
CA SER A 7 30.47 -5.27 -22.30
C SER A 7 29.97 -4.80 -20.95
N SER A 8 29.66 -3.50 -20.83
CA SER A 8 28.99 -2.95 -19.65
C SER A 8 27.60 -3.57 -19.59
N SER A 9 27.48 -4.70 -18.91
CA SER A 9 26.19 -5.17 -18.41
C SER A 9 25.71 -4.11 -17.43
N HIS A 10 24.88 -3.20 -17.90
CA HIS A 10 24.05 -2.40 -17.00
C HIS A 10 23.27 -3.44 -16.18
N PRO A 11 23.25 -3.35 -14.82
CA PRO A 11 22.33 -4.17 -14.04
C PRO A 11 20.94 -3.65 -14.39
N ASP A 12 20.39 -4.22 -15.47
CA ASP A 12 19.44 -3.58 -16.36
C ASP A 12 18.07 -3.52 -15.71
N GLU A 13 17.36 -2.44 -16.00
CA GLU A 13 16.21 -1.89 -15.28
C GLU A 13 15.13 -2.88 -14.83
N ASP A 14 15.00 -4.04 -15.50
CA ASP A 14 14.11 -5.13 -15.12
C ASP A 14 14.38 -5.65 -13.71
N ASP A 15 15.64 -5.79 -13.28
CA ASP A 15 15.95 -6.22 -11.92
C ASP A 15 15.60 -5.14 -10.90
N MET A 16 15.84 -3.86 -11.23
CA MET A 16 15.42 -2.73 -10.40
C MET A 16 13.89 -2.60 -10.31
N LEU A 17 13.17 -2.84 -11.42
CA LEU A 17 11.71 -2.83 -11.48
C LEU A 17 11.14 -4.02 -10.70
N ARG A 18 11.74 -5.20 -10.81
CA ARG A 18 11.38 -6.39 -10.01
C ARG A 18 11.64 -6.15 -8.54
N GLU A 19 12.78 -5.61 -8.15
CA GLU A 19 13.06 -5.21 -6.77
C GLU A 19 12.07 -4.15 -6.29
N GLN A 20 11.75 -3.16 -7.13
CA GLN A 20 10.79 -2.12 -6.80
C GLN A 20 9.36 -2.67 -6.66
N MET A 21 8.96 -3.65 -7.46
CA MET A 21 7.69 -4.38 -7.34
C MET A 21 7.68 -5.30 -6.10
N ASN A 22 8.81 -5.94 -5.80
CA ASN A 22 8.98 -6.82 -4.64
C ASN A 22 9.12 -6.05 -3.32
N SER A 23 9.55 -4.79 -3.36
CA SER A 23 9.74 -3.92 -2.19
C SER A 23 8.42 -3.54 -1.50
N GLY A 24 7.28 -3.70 -2.18
CA GLY A 24 5.97 -3.23 -1.70
C GLY A 24 5.82 -1.70 -1.70
N ILE A 25 6.84 -0.93 -2.12
CA ILE A 25 6.82 0.53 -2.18
C ILE A 25 5.66 1.07 -3.03
N PRO A 26 5.34 0.51 -4.22
CA PRO A 26 4.18 0.95 -4.99
C PRO A 26 2.86 0.82 -4.21
N LEU A 27 2.67 -0.30 -3.50
CA LEU A 27 1.48 -0.52 -2.67
C LEU A 27 1.42 0.46 -1.50
N ILE A 28 2.55 0.73 -0.83
CA ILE A 28 2.61 1.73 0.25
C ILE A 28 2.21 3.12 -0.28
N ARG A 29 2.72 3.51 -1.45
CA ARG A 29 2.42 4.80 -2.07
C ARG A 29 0.94 4.92 -2.46
N ALA A 30 0.39 3.89 -3.09
CA ALA A 30 -1.01 3.86 -3.50
C ALA A 30 -1.96 3.87 -2.29
N GLY A 31 -1.69 3.01 -1.29
CA GLY A 31 -2.49 2.96 -0.07
C GLY A 31 -2.45 4.27 0.71
N ARG A 32 -1.28 4.93 0.74
CA ARG A 32 -1.16 6.29 1.30
C ARG A 32 -2.01 7.31 0.54
N ALA A 33 -2.01 7.24 -0.79
CA ALA A 33 -2.83 8.14 -1.60
C ALA A 33 -4.32 7.93 -1.33
N ARG A 34 -4.78 6.66 -1.25
CA ARG A 34 -6.17 6.35 -0.89
C ARG A 34 -6.53 6.81 0.52
N LEU A 35 -5.66 6.59 1.52
CA LEU A 35 -5.90 7.07 2.89
C LEU A 35 -6.01 8.60 2.96
N ARG A 36 -5.27 9.35 2.14
CA ARG A 36 -5.42 10.82 2.09
C ARG A 36 -6.80 11.26 1.58
N LEU A 37 -7.41 10.46 0.71
CA LEU A 37 -8.76 10.70 0.21
C LEU A 37 -9.81 10.27 1.23
N ALA A 38 -9.62 9.12 1.88
CA ALA A 38 -10.53 8.58 2.90
C ALA A 38 -10.50 9.38 4.20
N LEU A 39 -9.35 9.96 4.56
CA LEU A 39 -9.13 10.68 5.82
C LEU A 39 -8.75 12.17 5.60
N PRO A 40 -9.68 13.03 5.14
CA PRO A 40 -9.38 14.42 4.83
C PRO A 40 -8.79 15.22 5.99
N ARG A 41 -9.15 14.87 7.24
CA ARG A 41 -8.63 15.52 8.47
C ARG A 41 -7.12 15.36 8.64
N HIS A 42 -6.54 14.26 8.16
CA HIS A 42 -5.11 13.95 8.31
C HIS A 42 -4.32 14.07 7.01
N ARG A 43 -4.91 14.64 5.95
CA ARG A 43 -4.31 14.70 4.58
C ARG A 43 -2.89 15.27 4.52
N ASP A 44 -2.55 16.16 5.47
CA ASP A 44 -1.26 16.87 5.55
C ASP A 44 -0.23 16.14 6.43
N ILE A 45 -0.69 15.30 7.35
CA ILE A 45 0.14 14.49 8.26
C ILE A 45 0.50 13.16 7.60
N ILE A 46 -0.44 12.53 6.90
CA ILE A 46 -0.26 11.24 6.23
C ILE A 46 1.01 11.18 5.36
N PRO A 47 1.35 12.18 4.51
CA PRO A 47 2.60 12.19 3.74
C PRO A 47 3.87 12.20 4.60
N ARG A 48 3.80 12.75 5.81
CA ARG A 48 4.93 12.96 6.72
C ARG A 48 5.16 11.77 7.66
N THR A 49 4.13 10.98 7.95
CA THR A 49 4.25 9.79 8.80
C THR A 49 5.07 8.71 8.10
N ARG A 50 6.27 8.39 8.61
CA ARG A 50 7.20 7.42 8.01
C ARG A 50 7.44 6.16 8.84
N THR A 51 6.71 5.99 9.94
CA THR A 51 6.89 4.83 10.83
C THR A 51 6.67 3.52 10.06
N PRO A 52 7.46 2.45 10.32
CA PRO A 52 7.28 1.15 9.67
C PRO A 52 5.86 0.60 9.82
N ALA A 53 5.28 0.73 11.02
CA ALA A 53 3.89 0.37 11.30
C ALA A 53 2.90 1.03 10.33
N PHE A 54 3.02 2.35 10.12
CA PHE A 54 2.12 3.07 9.23
C PHE A 54 2.37 2.72 7.75
N GLN A 55 3.61 2.38 7.38
CA GLN A 55 3.90 1.87 6.03
C GLN A 55 3.25 0.50 5.79
N SER A 56 3.33 -0.40 6.77
CA SER A 56 2.63 -1.70 6.73
C SER A 56 1.12 -1.52 6.63
N LEU A 57 0.55 -0.58 7.40
CA LEU A 57 -0.87 -0.23 7.32
C LEU A 57 -1.24 0.25 5.91
N CYS A 58 -0.48 1.20 5.35
CA CYS A 58 -0.71 1.69 3.99
C CYS A 58 -0.69 0.54 2.96
N ARG A 59 0.27 -0.37 3.06
CA ARG A 59 0.38 -1.51 2.15
C ARG A 59 -0.85 -2.42 2.24
N THR A 60 -1.25 -2.79 3.45
CA THR A 60 -2.41 -3.67 3.67
C THR A 60 -3.69 -2.99 3.19
N TYR A 61 -3.86 -1.70 3.47
CA TYR A 61 -5.01 -0.94 2.99
C TYR A 61 -5.13 -0.98 1.47
N GLU A 62 -4.03 -0.80 0.73
CA GLU A 62 -4.06 -0.88 -0.73
C GLU A 62 -4.50 -2.27 -1.22
N VAL A 63 -3.97 -3.34 -0.61
CA VAL A 63 -4.33 -4.71 -1.00
C VAL A 63 -5.82 -4.98 -0.77
N THR A 64 -6.34 -4.57 0.39
CA THR A 64 -7.77 -4.73 0.72
C THR A 64 -8.64 -3.88 -0.22
N ALA A 65 -8.28 -2.62 -0.46
CA ALA A 65 -9.02 -1.74 -1.36
C ALA A 65 -9.03 -2.24 -2.82
N LEU A 66 -7.92 -2.82 -3.30
CA LEU A 66 -7.88 -3.46 -4.61
C LEU A 66 -8.81 -4.67 -4.70
N MET A 67 -9.02 -5.40 -3.61
CA MET A 67 -9.98 -6.50 -3.59
C MET A 67 -11.42 -5.99 -3.64
N VAL A 68 -11.74 -4.92 -2.91
CA VAL A 68 -13.03 -4.20 -3.03
C VAL A 68 -13.27 -3.77 -4.48
N ASP A 69 -12.28 -3.12 -5.11
CA ASP A 69 -12.37 -2.66 -6.50
C ASP A 69 -12.59 -3.81 -7.50
N LYS A 70 -12.00 -5.00 -7.23
CA LYS A 70 -12.22 -6.21 -8.04
C LYS A 70 -13.62 -6.76 -7.86
N LEU A 71 -14.06 -6.95 -6.61
CA LEU A 71 -15.38 -7.51 -6.29
C LEU A 71 -16.52 -6.68 -6.86
N ARG A 72 -16.40 -5.34 -6.83
CA ARG A 72 -17.39 -4.42 -7.44
C ARG A 72 -17.54 -4.58 -8.96
N LYS A 73 -16.53 -5.14 -9.63
CA LYS A 73 -16.53 -5.36 -11.09
C LYS A 73 -16.95 -6.79 -11.48
N GLU A 74 -17.10 -7.70 -10.51
CA GLU A 74 -17.48 -9.08 -10.78
C GLU A 74 -18.97 -9.20 -11.15
N VAL A 75 -19.28 -10.17 -12.03
CA VAL A 75 -20.65 -10.49 -12.46
C VAL A 75 -20.84 -12.01 -12.43
N PRO A 76 -21.69 -12.56 -11.54
CA PRO A 76 -22.41 -11.83 -10.49
C PRO A 76 -21.46 -11.29 -9.41
N CYS A 77 -21.82 -10.15 -8.81
CA CYS A 77 -21.07 -9.59 -7.70
C CYS A 77 -21.23 -10.49 -6.47
N ARG A 78 -20.12 -10.78 -5.78
CA ARG A 78 -20.12 -11.52 -4.51
C ARG A 78 -20.34 -10.55 -3.34
N GLU A 79 -21.60 -10.18 -3.11
CA GLU A 79 -22.00 -9.10 -2.20
C GLU A 79 -21.53 -9.30 -0.75
N GLU A 80 -21.65 -10.52 -0.20
CA GLU A 80 -21.21 -10.81 1.18
C GLU A 80 -19.70 -10.60 1.34
N LEU A 81 -18.92 -11.12 0.39
CA LEU A 81 -17.46 -10.95 0.40
C LEU A 81 -17.06 -9.49 0.20
N LEU A 82 -17.79 -8.75 -0.64
CA LEU A 82 -17.59 -7.31 -0.82
C LEU A 82 -17.81 -6.57 0.51
N ALA A 83 -18.91 -6.86 1.21
CA ALA A 83 -19.23 -6.25 2.49
C ALA A 83 -18.15 -6.54 3.56
N GLU A 84 -17.62 -7.77 3.61
CA GLU A 84 -16.50 -8.13 4.49
C GLU A 84 -15.26 -7.29 4.20
N TYR A 85 -14.84 -7.20 2.94
CA TYR A 85 -13.65 -6.42 2.58
C TYR A 85 -13.84 -4.92 2.81
N GLU A 86 -15.04 -4.38 2.60
CA GLU A 86 -15.37 -3.00 2.95
C GLU A 86 -15.30 -2.74 4.46
N GLN A 87 -15.72 -3.71 5.28
CA GLN A 87 -15.57 -3.62 6.73
C GLN A 87 -14.11 -3.65 7.16
N ILE A 88 -13.27 -4.47 6.52
CA ILE A 88 -11.83 -4.49 6.76
C ILE A 88 -11.21 -3.13 6.40
N CYS A 89 -11.60 -2.51 5.27
CA CYS A 89 -11.14 -1.16 4.90
C CYS A 89 -11.48 -0.13 5.99
N ARG A 90 -12.74 -0.12 6.48
CA ARG A 90 -13.15 0.79 7.56
C ARG A 90 -12.32 0.58 8.83
N GLY A 91 -12.09 -0.67 9.24
CA GLY A 91 -11.25 -0.95 10.40
C GLY A 91 -9.80 -0.46 10.24
N ILE A 92 -9.23 -0.57 9.04
CA ILE A 92 -7.89 -0.04 8.75
C ILE A 92 -7.87 1.51 8.76
N GLU A 93 -8.95 2.15 8.30
CA GLU A 93 -9.11 3.61 8.38
C GLU A 93 -9.21 4.09 9.84
N ASP A 94 -9.91 3.36 10.69
CA ASP A 94 -9.99 3.64 12.14
C ASP A 94 -8.62 3.48 12.81
N ASP A 95 -7.90 2.39 12.52
CA ASP A 95 -6.54 2.17 13.00
C ASP A 95 -5.60 3.32 12.56
N ALA A 96 -5.74 3.78 11.31
CA ALA A 96 -4.96 4.91 10.79
C ALA A 96 -5.27 6.22 11.51
N ASN A 97 -6.55 6.51 11.79
CA ASN A 97 -6.94 7.68 12.57
C ASN A 97 -6.29 7.65 13.95
N ALA A 98 -6.42 6.54 14.68
CA ALA A 98 -5.82 6.36 16.00
C ALA A 98 -4.30 6.60 15.97
N MET A 99 -3.59 5.97 15.02
CA MET A 99 -2.14 6.16 14.86
C MET A 99 -1.74 7.61 14.55
N LEU A 100 -2.57 8.34 13.79
CA LEU A 100 -2.29 9.73 13.38
C LEU A 100 -2.66 10.74 14.46
N ASP A 101 -3.59 10.41 15.35
CA ASP A 101 -3.93 11.17 16.55
C ASP A 101 -2.95 10.90 17.71
N GLY A 102 -1.99 9.99 17.53
CA GLY A 102 -0.95 9.66 18.50
C GLY A 102 -1.33 8.56 19.49
N GLU A 103 -2.44 7.86 19.23
CA GLU A 103 -2.87 6.70 19.98
C GLU A 103 -2.08 5.46 19.55
N LYS A 104 -1.93 4.49 20.47
CA LYS A 104 -1.32 3.20 20.14
C LYS A 104 -2.38 2.30 19.51
N SER A 105 -2.04 1.69 18.38
CA SER A 105 -2.88 0.65 17.78
C SER A 105 -2.25 -0.72 18.01
N ASP A 106 -2.86 -1.53 18.90
CA ASP A 106 -2.38 -2.87 19.24
C ASP A 106 -2.22 -3.80 18.02
N ARG A 107 -2.98 -3.55 16.95
CA ARG A 107 -2.92 -4.31 15.70
C ARG A 107 -1.69 -4.02 14.82
N TRP A 108 -1.06 -2.86 15.03
CA TRP A 108 0.04 -2.35 14.20
C TRP A 108 1.30 -2.00 15.02
N CYS A 109 1.30 -2.31 16.32
CA CYS A 109 2.42 -2.14 17.26
C CYS A 109 3.64 -3.01 16.88
#